data_AF-A0AA42LD71-F1
#
_entry.id   AF-A0AA42LD71-F1
#
_cell.length_a   1.000
_cell.length_b   1.000
_cell.length_c   1.000
_cell.angle_alpha   90.00
_cell.angle_beta   90.00
_cell.angle_gamma   90.00
#
_symmetry.space_group_name_H-M   'P 1'
#
loop_
_entity.id
_entity.type
_entity.pdbx_description
1 polymer ?
#
loop_
_entity_poly.entity_id
_entity_poly.type
_entity_poly.pdbx_seq_one_letter_code
_entity_poly.pdbx_strand_id
1 'polypeptide(L)'
;MRKWVCKKCGLYKKINANEIKVGRKVHFIKLSNDVHRLNKKEIDRGVVLSRNDHTLVILSNNLLFVVNDTDVYPEDAPVYFVYNMFGTCEC
;
A
#
# COMPACT_ATOMS: atom_id res chain seq x y z
N MET A 1 -5.68 10.42 -8.12
CA MET A 1 -6.79 10.51 -7.14
C MET A 1 -8.20 10.38 -7.75
N ARG A 2 -8.58 11.10 -8.82
CA ARG A 2 -9.97 11.03 -9.38
C ARG A 2 -10.50 9.62 -9.70
N LYS A 3 -9.63 8.69 -10.11
CA LYS A 3 -10.02 7.30 -10.42
C LYS A 3 -10.51 6.49 -9.21
N TRP A 4 -10.16 6.92 -7.99
CA TRP A 4 -10.53 6.27 -6.74
C TRP A 4 -11.82 6.82 -6.15
N VAL A 5 -12.33 7.93 -6.66
CA VAL A 5 -13.60 8.50 -6.22
C VAL A 5 -14.73 7.76 -6.92
N CYS A 6 -15.68 7.25 -6.14
CA CYS A 6 -16.90 6.65 -6.68
C CYS A 6 -17.76 7.73 -7.33
N LYS A 7 -18.15 7.51 -8.60
CA LYS A 7 -19.02 8.46 -9.32
C LYS A 7 -20.46 8.47 -8.78
N LYS A 8 -20.89 7.44 -8.06
CA LYS A 8 -22.25 7.33 -7.49
C LYS A 8 -22.38 8.04 -6.14
N CYS A 9 -21.47 7.78 -5.20
CA CYS A 9 -21.57 8.31 -3.83
C CYS A 9 -20.49 9.35 -3.47
N GLY A 10 -19.50 9.60 -4.33
CA GLY A 10 -18.42 10.54 -4.05
C GLY A 10 -17.36 10.07 -3.04
N LEU A 11 -17.54 8.89 -2.41
CA LEU A 11 -16.60 8.29 -1.46
C LEU A 11 -15.44 7.57 -2.17
N TYR A 12 -14.39 7.21 -1.42
CA TYR A 12 -13.22 6.54 -1.99
C TYR A 12 -13.40 5.02 -2.07
N LYS A 13 -13.10 4.44 -3.24
CA LYS A 13 -13.08 2.99 -3.46
C LYS A 13 -12.00 2.34 -2.60
N LYS A 14 -12.36 1.27 -1.88
CA LYS A 14 -11.42 0.47 -1.09
C LYS A 14 -10.34 -0.10 -2.00
N ILE A 15 -9.09 -0.06 -1.55
CA ILE A 15 -7.99 -0.72 -2.25
C ILE A 15 -8.18 -2.23 -2.07
N ASN A 16 -8.21 -2.94 -3.18
CA ASN A 16 -8.15 -4.39 -3.18
C ASN A 16 -6.68 -4.81 -3.27
N ALA A 17 -6.15 -5.40 -2.20
CA ALA A 17 -4.77 -5.86 -2.16
C ALA A 17 -4.45 -6.87 -3.29
N ASN A 18 -5.44 -7.65 -3.73
CA ASN A 18 -5.31 -8.61 -4.84
C ASN A 18 -5.09 -7.94 -6.22
N GLU A 19 -5.44 -6.68 -6.38
CA GLU A 19 -5.23 -5.94 -7.64
C GLU A 19 -3.79 -5.42 -7.78
N ILE A 20 -2.97 -5.53 -6.74
CA ILE A 20 -1.55 -5.16 -6.77
C ILE A 20 -0.79 -6.23 -7.55
N LYS A 21 -0.33 -5.85 -8.74
CA LYS A 21 0.38 -6.72 -9.70
C LYS A 21 1.88 -6.41 -9.75
N VAL A 22 2.64 -7.36 -10.29
CA VAL A 22 4.07 -7.20 -10.61
C VAL A 22 4.29 -5.99 -11.53
N GLY A 23 5.38 -5.26 -11.30
CA GLY A 23 5.74 -4.03 -12.01
C GLY A 23 5.05 -2.77 -11.49
N ARG A 24 4.13 -2.90 -10.52
CA ARG A 24 3.41 -1.76 -9.95
C ARG A 24 4.28 -1.00 -8.93
N LYS A 25 4.26 0.33 -9.02
CA LYS A 25 4.81 1.23 -7.99
C LYS A 25 3.87 1.29 -6.80
N VAL A 26 4.42 1.09 -5.61
CA VAL A 26 3.67 0.99 -4.36
C VAL A 26 4.41 1.71 -3.23
N HIS A 27 3.64 2.18 -2.26
CA HIS A 27 4.10 2.47 -0.91
C HIS A 27 3.93 1.24 -0.04
N PHE A 28 4.86 0.98 0.86
CA PHE A 28 4.77 -0.14 1.79
C PHE A 28 5.29 0.25 3.17
N ILE A 29 4.75 -0.40 4.19
CA ILE A 29 5.18 -0.19 5.57
C ILE A 29 6.32 -1.17 5.87
N LYS A 30 7.49 -0.65 6.24
CA LYS A 30 8.61 -1.44 6.77
C LYS A 30 8.72 -1.27 8.28
N LEU A 31 9.06 -2.36 8.96
CA LEU A 31 9.42 -2.35 10.37
C LEU A 31 10.93 -2.11 10.46
N SER A 32 11.33 -1.02 11.11
CA SER A 32 12.75 -0.78 11.43
C SER A 32 13.13 -1.60 12.66
N ASN A 33 14.07 -2.54 12.49
CA ASN A 33 14.68 -3.27 13.59
C ASN A 33 15.89 -2.49 14.13
N ASP A 34 15.66 -1.28 14.63
CA ASP A 34 16.67 -0.58 15.43
C ASP A 34 16.52 -1.05 16.87
N VAL A 35 17.52 -1.78 17.38
CA VAL A 35 17.58 -2.34 18.75
C VAL A 35 17.39 -1.27 19.84
N HIS A 36 17.56 0.01 19.50
CA HIS A 36 17.41 1.15 20.41
C HIS A 36 16.16 2.00 20.17
N ARG A 37 15.34 1.71 19.16
CA ARG A 37 14.15 2.50 18.83
C ARG A 37 12.96 1.58 18.60
N LEU A 38 12.09 1.53 19.61
CA LEU A 38 10.73 0.99 19.57
C LEU A 38 10.15 0.95 18.14
N ASN A 39 10.03 -0.26 17.57
CA ASN A 39 9.29 -0.66 16.37
C ASN A 39 8.71 0.50 15.53
N LYS A 40 9.57 1.30 14.90
CA LYS A 40 9.10 2.45 14.12
C LYS A 40 8.63 1.93 12.78
N LYS A 41 7.33 2.02 12.54
CA LYS A 41 6.73 1.77 11.22
C LYS A 41 7.12 2.92 10.31
N GLU A 42 7.93 2.64 9.30
CA GLU A 42 8.31 3.60 8.27
C GLU A 42 7.60 3.28 6.97
N ILE A 43 7.18 4.31 6.23
CA ILE A 43 6.59 4.15 4.90
C ILE A 43 7.71 4.37 3.89
N ASP A 44 7.96 3.37 3.06
CA ASP A 44 8.89 3.46 1.94
C ASP A 44 8.15 3.27 0.61
N ARG A 45 8.84 3.49 -0.50
CA ARG A 45 8.31 3.33 -1.86
C ARG A 45 9.15 2.32 -2.63
N GLY A 46 8.52 1.58 -3.53
CA GLY A 46 9.21 0.58 -4.34
C GLY A 46 8.36 0.03 -5.47
N VAL A 47 8.90 -1.00 -6.13
CA VAL A 47 8.24 -1.70 -7.25
C VAL A 47 8.03 -3.16 -6.87
N VAL A 48 6.83 -3.67 -7.09
CA VAL A 48 6.52 -5.10 -6.87
C VAL A 48 7.24 -5.95 -7.91
N LEU A 49 8.09 -6.88 -7.46
CA LEU A 49 8.79 -7.84 -8.31
C LEU A 49 8.07 -9.18 -8.41
N SER A 50 7.48 -9.65 -7.31
CA SER A 50 6.72 -10.88 -7.28
C SER A 50 5.60 -10.84 -6.24
N ARG A 51 4.63 -11.73 -6.41
CA ARG A 51 3.51 -11.94 -5.49
C ARG A 51 3.42 -13.42 -5.15
N ASN A 52 3.42 -13.72 -3.86
CA ASN A 52 3.18 -15.05 -3.32
C ASN A 52 1.97 -14.96 -2.38
N ASP A 53 0.78 -15.28 -2.88
CA ASP A 53 -0.51 -15.19 -2.19
C ASP A 53 -0.72 -13.86 -1.44
N HIS A 54 -0.43 -13.85 -0.14
CA HIS A 54 -0.59 -12.72 0.79
C HIS A 54 0.68 -11.89 0.99
N THR A 55 1.78 -12.23 0.33
CA THR A 55 3.06 -11.53 0.44
C THR A 55 3.52 -10.99 -0.90
N LEU A 56 4.17 -9.83 -0.86
CA LEU A 56 4.73 -9.14 -2.02
C LEU A 56 6.23 -8.96 -1.80
N VAL A 57 7.01 -9.26 -2.83
CA VAL A 57 8.43 -8.92 -2.87
C VAL A 57 8.56 -7.57 -3.57
N ILE A 58 9.11 -6.59 -2.87
CA ILE A 58 9.24 -5.21 -3.34
C ILE A 58 10.71 -4.85 -3.44
N LEU A 59 11.10 -4.25 -4.56
CA LEU A 59 12.40 -3.63 -4.76
C LEU A 59 12.34 -2.15 -4.38
N SER A 60 13.15 -1.74 -3.42
CA SER A 60 13.33 -0.34 -3.03
C SER A 60 14.80 -0.06 -2.77
N ASN A 61 15.36 0.98 -3.39
CA ASN A 61 16.76 1.39 -3.22
C ASN A 61 17.77 0.22 -3.32
N ASN A 62 17.60 -0.65 -4.31
CA ASN A 62 18.39 -1.86 -4.54
C ASN A 62 18.31 -2.95 -3.44
N LEU A 63 17.38 -2.80 -2.49
CA LEU A 63 17.09 -3.79 -1.46
C LEU A 63 15.74 -4.46 -1.74
N LEU A 64 15.65 -5.74 -1.41
CA LEU A 64 14.43 -6.54 -1.50
C LEU A 64 13.74 -6.59 -0.14
N PHE A 65 12.45 -6.29 -0.15
CA PHE A 65 11.60 -6.34 1.03
C PHE A 65 10.48 -7.33 0.78
N VAL A 66 10.26 -8.22 1.75
CA VAL A 66 9.10 -9.11 1.76
C VAL A 66 8.10 -8.52 2.75
N VAL A 67 6.91 -8.18 2.27
CA VAL A 67 5.87 -7.53 3.06
C VAL A 67 4.51 -8.18 2.81
N ASN A 68 3.61 -8.09 3.79
CA ASN A 68 2.23 -8.52 3.61
C ASN A 68 1.50 -7.56 2.66
N ASP A 69 0.60 -8.08 1.83
CA ASP A 69 -0.17 -7.28 0.89
C ASP A 69 -1.09 -6.24 1.56
N THR A 70 -1.48 -6.48 2.81
CA THR A 70 -2.23 -5.53 3.66
C THR A 70 -1.44 -4.27 4.02
N ASP A 71 -0.11 -4.34 4.01
CA ASP A 71 0.79 -3.25 4.34
C ASP A 71 1.30 -2.51 3.08
N VAL A 72 0.71 -2.81 1.92
CA VAL A 72 1.09 -2.25 0.61
C VAL A 72 -0.05 -1.47 -0.02
N TYR A 73 0.27 -0.28 -0.52
CA TYR A 73 -0.67 0.64 -1.13
C TYR A 73 -0.15 1.08 -2.50
N PRO A 74 -0.97 1.08 -3.57
CA PRO A 74 -0.57 1.65 -4.84
C PRO A 74 -0.16 3.13 -4.69
N GLU A 75 0.90 3.56 -5.37
CA GLU A 75 1.41 4.94 -5.30
C GLU A 75 0.34 5.99 -5.69
N ASP A 76 -0.60 5.61 -6.56
CA ASP A 76 -1.68 6.50 -7.00
C ASP A 76 -2.97 6.38 -6.19
N ALA A 77 -2.98 5.55 -5.13
CA ALA A 77 -4.12 5.35 -4.24
C ALA A 77 -4.19 6.38 -3.11
N PRO A 78 -5.40 6.67 -2.58
CA PRO A 78 -5.53 7.46 -1.37
C PRO A 78 -4.81 6.75 -0.22
N VAL A 79 -4.10 7.51 0.60
CA VAL A 79 -3.52 6.97 1.84
C VAL A 79 -4.62 6.58 2.82
N TYR A 80 -4.34 5.64 3.73
CA TYR A 80 -5.33 5.11 4.68
C TYR A 80 -6.12 6.21 5.42
N PHE A 81 -5.44 7.29 5.82
CA PHE A 81 -6.06 8.43 6.50
C PHE A 81 -7.18 9.11 5.69
N VAL A 82 -7.10 9.12 4.36
CA VAL A 82 -8.14 9.69 3.49
C VAL A 82 -9.44 8.89 3.59
N TYR A 83 -9.36 7.58 3.75
CA TYR A 83 -10.54 6.73 3.96
C TYR A 83 -11.24 7.05 5.29
N ASN A 84 -10.47 7.35 6.35
CA ASN A 84 -11.04 7.72 7.65
C ASN A 84 -11.70 9.10 7.64
N MET A 85 -11.16 10.05 6.86
CA MET A 85 -11.72 11.41 6.78
C MET A 85 -12.94 11.50 5.87
N PHE A 86 -12.90 10.82 4.73
CA PHE A 86 -13.88 11.01 3.66
C PHE A 86 -14.78 9.80 3.43
N GLY A 87 -14.62 8.73 4.21
CA GLY A 87 -15.40 7.51 4.10
C GLY A 87 -14.98 6.59 2.96
N THR A 88 -15.34 5.31 3.10
CA THR A 88 -15.10 4.28 2.09
C THR A 88 -16.40 4.01 1.33
N CYS A 89 -16.28 3.88 0.01
CA CYS A 89 -17.39 3.50 -0.85
C CYS A 89 -17.73 2.01 -0.68
N GLU A 90 -19.02 1.71 -0.48
CA GLU A 90 -19.58 0.35 -0.44
C GLU A 90 -20.51 0.05 -1.63
N CYS A 91 -20.49 0.92 -2.66
CA CYS A 91 -21.35 0.81 -3.85
C CYS A 91 -20.89 -0.23 -4.86
#